data_AF-A0AAV5RG95-F1
#
_entry.id   AF-A0AAV5RG95-F1
#
_cell.length_a   1.000
_cell.length_b   1.000
_cell.length_c   1.000
_cell.angle_alpha   90.00
_cell.angle_beta   90.00
_cell.angle_gamma   90.00
#
_symmetry.space_group_name_H-M   'P 1'
#
loop_
_entity.id
_entity.type
_entity.pdbx_description
1 polymer ?
#
loop_
_entity_poly.entity_id
_entity_poly.type
_entity_poly.pdbx_seq_one_letter_code
_entity_poly.pdbx_strand_id
1 'polypeptide(L)'
;MSLKEKLNAARQLSHALKMWPDDSSKIYSSLRNSQLKIYGTEQPSQLPPARTMELRTTSALKLLENTYMLKFDTGDKLLHPDGNSHYYDLIAREAQKAAPKSSTLSALKNVVFGWWKR
;
A
#
# COMPACT_ATOMS: atom_id res chain seq x y z
N MET A 1 1.17 6.08 -29.98
CA MET A 1 2.34 6.16 -29.08
C MET A 1 3.62 5.78 -29.84
N SER A 2 4.52 6.74 -30.02
CA SER A 2 5.84 6.60 -30.67
C SER A 2 6.81 5.75 -29.83
N LEU A 3 7.83 5.17 -30.45
CA LEU A 3 8.86 4.39 -29.76
C LEU A 3 9.59 5.22 -28.67
N LYS A 4 9.82 6.51 -28.93
CA LYS A 4 10.36 7.46 -27.95
C LYS A 4 9.43 7.63 -26.74
N GLU A 5 8.13 7.71 -26.98
CA GLU A 5 7.13 7.83 -25.91
C GLU A 5 7.07 6.57 -25.06
N LYS A 6 7.17 5.38 -25.67
CA LYS A 6 7.23 4.10 -24.94
C LYS A 6 8.47 4.01 -24.05
N LEU A 7 9.62 4.44 -24.54
CA LEU A 7 10.86 4.50 -23.75
C LEU A 7 10.74 5.50 -22.59
N ASN A 8 10.15 6.67 -22.85
CA ASN A 8 9.92 7.67 -21.79
C ASN A 8 8.96 7.13 -20.71
N ALA A 9 7.87 6.47 -21.13
CA ALA A 9 6.93 5.84 -20.21
C ALA A 9 7.57 4.71 -19.38
N ALA A 10 8.49 3.93 -19.97
CA ALA A 10 9.26 2.91 -19.26
C ALA A 10 10.20 3.54 -18.21
N ARG A 11 10.86 4.65 -18.55
CA ARG A 11 11.69 5.42 -17.60
C ARG A 11 10.86 5.93 -16.43
N GLN A 12 9.73 6.57 -16.71
CA GLN A 12 8.79 7.04 -15.68
C GLN A 12 8.30 5.91 -14.77
N LEU A 13 7.94 4.75 -15.35
CA LEU A 13 7.57 3.55 -14.60
C LEU A 13 8.69 3.04 -13.71
N SER A 14 9.91 2.93 -14.24
CA SER A 14 11.06 2.46 -13.47
C SER A 14 11.41 3.40 -12.31
N HIS A 15 11.31 4.72 -12.53
CA HIS A 15 11.48 5.73 -11.50
C HIS A 15 10.39 5.59 -10.44
N ALA A 16 9.13 5.46 -10.86
CA ALA A 16 8.01 5.32 -9.95
C ALA A 16 8.12 4.07 -9.06
N LEU A 17 8.49 2.94 -9.65
CA LEU A 17 8.73 1.69 -8.93
C LEU A 17 9.89 1.82 -7.94
N LYS A 18 10.95 2.58 -8.26
CA LYS A 18 12.07 2.83 -7.33
C LYS A 18 11.64 3.64 -6.12
N MET A 19 10.76 4.62 -6.31
CA MET A 19 10.21 5.50 -5.25
C MET A 19 9.17 4.83 -4.34
N TRP A 20 8.79 3.58 -4.63
CA TRP A 20 7.81 2.86 -3.81
C TRP A 20 8.36 2.58 -2.39
N PRO A 21 7.64 2.94 -1.31
CA PRO A 21 8.10 2.77 0.08
C PRO A 21 8.39 1.32 0.49
N ASP A 22 9.47 1.13 1.25
CA ASP A 22 10.05 -0.18 1.56
C ASP A 22 9.16 -1.12 2.39
N ASP A 23 8.29 -0.58 3.24
CA ASP A 23 7.39 -1.42 4.04
C ASP A 23 6.34 -2.13 3.19
N SER A 24 5.84 -1.46 2.15
CA SER A 24 4.99 -2.08 1.13
C SER A 24 5.79 -2.85 0.07
N SER A 25 7.09 -2.53 -0.07
CA SER A 25 8.00 -3.24 -0.99
C SER A 25 8.28 -4.66 -0.51
N LYS A 26 8.22 -5.00 0.78
CA LYS A 26 8.42 -6.38 1.25
C LYS A 26 7.40 -7.37 0.69
N ILE A 27 6.11 -7.01 0.70
CA ILE A 27 5.00 -7.88 0.23
C ILE A 27 5.03 -8.03 -1.29
N TYR A 28 5.38 -6.96 -2.01
CA TYR A 28 5.35 -6.91 -3.47
C TYR A 28 6.76 -6.85 -4.11
N SER A 29 7.80 -7.24 -3.38
CA SER A 29 9.21 -7.09 -3.77
C SER A 29 9.52 -7.85 -5.05
N SER A 30 9.02 -9.08 -5.15
CA SER A 30 9.16 -9.94 -6.33
C SER A 30 8.55 -9.30 -7.58
N LEU A 31 7.33 -8.76 -7.46
CA LEU A 31 6.65 -8.06 -8.54
C LEU A 31 7.45 -6.81 -8.94
N ARG A 32 7.79 -5.94 -7.98
CA ARG A 32 8.58 -4.73 -8.22
C ARG A 32 9.88 -5.04 -8.96
N ASN A 33 10.65 -6.02 -8.48
CA ASN A 33 11.93 -6.40 -9.06
C ASN A 33 11.77 -6.97 -10.48
N SER A 34 10.72 -7.77 -10.71
CA SER A 34 10.41 -8.29 -12.05
C SER A 34 10.09 -7.16 -13.04
N GLN A 35 9.29 -6.17 -12.63
CA GLN A 35 8.91 -5.05 -13.48
C GLN A 35 10.10 -4.10 -13.70
N LEU A 36 10.94 -3.87 -12.68
CA LEU A 36 12.17 -3.09 -12.84
C LEU A 36 13.14 -3.73 -13.83
N LYS A 37 13.21 -5.07 -13.89
CA LYS A 37 14.02 -5.77 -14.90
C LYS A 37 13.49 -5.56 -16.31
N ILE A 38 12.17 -5.47 -16.49
CA ILE A 38 11.52 -5.28 -17.80
C ILE A 38 11.64 -3.81 -18.26
N TYR A 39 11.44 -2.85 -17.36
CA TYR A 39 11.45 -1.43 -17.71
C TYR A 39 12.83 -0.78 -17.61
N GLY A 40 13.76 -1.38 -16.88
CA GLY A 40 15.12 -0.89 -16.71
C GLY A 40 16.07 -1.26 -17.85
N THR A 41 15.71 -2.21 -18.72
CA THR A 41 16.54 -2.65 -19.85
C THR A 41 16.42 -1.75 -21.08
N GLU A 42 15.45 -0.81 -21.12
CA GLU A 42 15.18 0.09 -22.26
C GLU A 42 15.06 -0.61 -23.62
N GLN A 43 14.87 -1.94 -23.65
CA GLN A 43 14.78 -2.71 -24.89
C GLN A 43 13.37 -2.59 -25.49
N PRO A 44 13.20 -2.01 -26.69
CA PRO A 44 11.88 -1.77 -27.26
C PRO A 44 11.07 -3.05 -27.51
N SER A 45 11.75 -4.17 -27.76
CA SER A 45 11.15 -5.49 -28.00
C SER A 45 10.52 -6.12 -26.76
N GLN A 46 10.96 -5.71 -25.57
CA GLN A 46 10.46 -6.21 -24.29
C GLN A 46 9.35 -5.30 -23.70
N LEU A 47 9.12 -4.14 -24.33
CA LEU A 47 8.11 -3.19 -23.87
C LEU A 47 6.69 -3.66 -24.28
N PRO A 48 5.73 -3.59 -23.35
CA PRO A 48 4.33 -3.86 -23.65
C PRO A 48 3.74 -3.02 -24.80
N PRO A 49 2.55 -3.41 -25.31
CA PRO A 49 1.79 -2.59 -26.23
C PRO A 49 1.55 -1.17 -25.70
N ALA A 50 1.41 -0.20 -26.61
CA ALA A 50 1.28 1.23 -26.29
C ALA A 50 0.18 1.52 -25.26
N ARG A 51 -1.03 1.00 -25.49
CA ARG A 51 -2.18 1.18 -24.59
C ARG A 51 -1.91 0.61 -23.19
N THR A 52 -1.21 -0.53 -23.13
CA THR A 52 -0.81 -1.15 -21.86
C THR A 52 0.23 -0.31 -21.14
N MET A 53 1.17 0.30 -21.88
CA MET A 53 2.15 1.22 -21.30
C MET A 53 1.48 2.44 -20.68
N GLU A 54 0.58 3.11 -21.40
CA GLU A 54 -0.16 4.27 -20.88
C GLU A 54 -0.94 3.95 -19.61
N LEU A 55 -1.67 2.82 -19.60
CA LEU A 55 -2.42 2.37 -18.43
C LEU A 55 -1.51 2.10 -17.23
N ARG A 56 -0.39 1.40 -17.47
CA ARG A 56 0.57 1.07 -16.41
C ARG A 56 1.24 2.31 -15.84
N THR A 57 1.68 3.23 -16.69
CA THR A 57 2.29 4.50 -16.25
C THR A 57 1.30 5.34 -15.47
N THR A 58 0.07 5.51 -15.96
CA THR A 58 -0.98 6.27 -15.25
C THR A 58 -1.29 5.64 -13.90
N SER A 59 -1.39 4.31 -13.83
CA SER A 59 -1.69 3.60 -12.59
C SER A 59 -0.53 3.71 -11.58
N ALA A 60 0.72 3.61 -12.04
CA ALA A 60 1.89 3.74 -11.19
C ALA A 60 2.04 5.15 -10.61
N LEU A 61 1.80 6.18 -11.41
CA LEU A 61 1.78 7.57 -10.95
C LEU A 61 0.65 7.79 -9.93
N LYS A 62 -0.56 7.30 -10.20
CA LYS A 62 -1.68 7.37 -9.24
C LYS A 62 -1.41 6.63 -7.93
N LEU A 63 -0.65 5.53 -7.96
CA LEU A 63 -0.25 4.81 -6.77
C LEU A 63 0.75 5.61 -5.91
N LEU A 64 1.68 6.32 -6.54
CA LEU A 64 2.59 7.22 -5.83
C LEU A 64 1.90 8.47 -5.31
N GLU A 65 0.94 8.99 -6.09
CA GLU A 65 0.07 10.10 -5.72
C GLU A 65 -1.03 9.67 -4.75
N ASN A 66 -1.08 8.39 -4.33
CA ASN A 66 -2.13 7.86 -3.47
C ASN A 66 -2.08 8.53 -2.09
N THR A 67 -2.76 9.66 -2.09
CA THR A 67 -2.87 10.68 -1.07
C THR A 67 -3.74 10.17 0.08
N TYR A 68 -4.40 9.01 -0.04
CA TYR A 68 -5.15 8.40 1.05
C TYR A 68 -4.31 7.94 2.23
N MET A 69 -3.07 7.46 2.00
CA MET A 69 -2.14 7.13 3.10
C MET A 69 -1.21 8.29 3.50
N LEU A 70 -0.98 9.25 2.60
CA LEU A 70 0.05 10.30 2.79
C LEU A 70 -0.51 11.71 3.05
N LYS A 71 -1.77 11.98 2.69
CA LYS A 71 -2.36 13.34 2.71
C LYS A 71 -3.44 13.52 3.76
N PHE A 72 -4.16 12.44 4.06
CA PHE A 72 -5.03 12.43 5.22
C PHE A 72 -4.15 11.97 6.37
N ASP A 73 -3.82 12.92 7.24
CA ASP A 73 -3.47 12.56 8.61
C ASP A 73 -4.65 11.71 9.08
N THR A 74 -4.45 10.39 9.22
CA THR A 74 -5.47 9.49 9.75
C THR A 74 -5.64 9.88 11.20
N GLY A 75 -6.40 10.95 11.42
CA GLY A 75 -6.60 11.55 12.72
C GLY A 75 -7.21 10.53 13.66
N ASP A 76 -7.00 10.77 14.95
CA ASP A 76 -7.33 9.86 16.06
C ASP A 76 -8.67 9.13 15.90
N LYS A 77 -9.67 9.76 15.28
CA LYS A 77 -10.99 9.17 15.03
C LYS A 77 -11.01 7.87 14.21
N LEU A 78 -10.01 7.63 13.36
CA LEU A 78 -9.88 6.40 12.56
C LEU A 78 -9.18 5.27 13.32
N LEU A 79 -8.25 5.62 14.22
CA LEU A 79 -7.52 4.66 15.07
C LEU A 79 -8.26 4.39 16.38
N HIS A 80 -8.99 5.39 16.88
CA HIS A 80 -9.68 5.46 18.15
C HIS A 80 -11.09 6.07 17.94
N PRO A 81 -12.03 5.35 17.31
CA PRO A 81 -13.39 5.86 17.16
C PRO A 81 -14.03 6.14 18.53
N ASP A 82 -14.76 7.25 18.65
CA ASP A 82 -15.34 7.83 19.89
C ASP A 82 -16.20 6.87 20.73
N GLY A 83 -16.55 5.70 20.18
CA GLY A 83 -17.36 4.67 20.82
C GLY A 83 -16.57 3.58 21.56
N ASN A 84 -15.43 3.12 21.02
CA ASN A 84 -14.67 2.00 21.60
C ASN A 84 -13.22 1.98 21.12
N SER A 85 -12.47 3.05 21.41
CA SER A 85 -11.05 3.17 21.07
C SER A 85 -10.22 1.97 21.57
N HIS A 86 -10.50 1.52 22.80
CA HIS A 86 -9.81 0.39 23.43
C HIS A 86 -9.91 -0.92 22.62
N TYR A 87 -11.02 -1.17 21.92
CA TYR A 87 -11.16 -2.35 21.08
C TYR A 87 -10.20 -2.34 19.88
N TYR A 88 -10.08 -1.17 19.23
CA TYR A 88 -9.18 -1.01 18.09
C TYR A 88 -7.72 -1.04 18.50
N ASP A 89 -7.37 -0.51 19.68
CA ASP A 89 -6.04 -0.65 20.28
C ASP A 89 -5.64 -2.11 20.50
N LEU A 90 -6.58 -2.94 20.96
CA LEU A 90 -6.34 -4.38 21.15
C LEU A 90 -6.15 -5.10 19.82
N ILE A 91 -6.96 -4.79 18.80
CA ILE A 91 -6.81 -5.37 17.46
C ILE A 91 -5.46 -4.95 16.87
N ALA A 92 -5.07 -3.68 16.98
CA ALA A 92 -3.80 -3.18 16.48
C ALA A 92 -2.61 -3.87 17.16
N ARG A 93 -2.69 -4.06 18.48
CA ARG A 93 -1.69 -4.82 19.26
C ARG A 93 -1.64 -6.29 18.85
N GLU A 94 -2.77 -6.95 18.64
CA GLU A 94 -2.81 -8.35 18.20
C GLU A 94 -2.33 -8.54 16.75
N ALA A 95 -2.53 -7.55 15.89
CA ALA A 95 -2.05 -7.55 14.50
C ALA A 95 -0.53 -7.35 14.42
N GLN A 96 0.04 -6.58 15.35
CA GLN A 96 1.49 -6.50 15.55
C GLN A 96 1.95 -7.81 16.21
N LYS A 97 2.50 -8.73 15.41
CA LYS A 97 2.89 -10.12 15.72
C LYS A 97 3.67 -10.39 17.04
N ALA A 98 4.01 -9.38 17.83
CA ALA A 98 4.74 -9.46 19.09
C ALA A 98 3.85 -9.57 20.34
N ALA A 99 2.53 -9.32 20.27
CA ALA A 99 1.66 -9.38 21.45
C ALA A 99 0.94 -10.75 21.59
N PRO A 100 0.79 -11.28 22.82
CA PRO A 100 -0.01 -12.47 23.05
C PRO A 100 -1.49 -12.20 22.74
N LYS A 101 -2.13 -13.10 22.00
CA LYS A 101 -3.55 -13.00 21.66
C LYS A 101 -4.40 -12.96 22.93
N SER A 102 -5.39 -12.07 22.98
CA SER A 102 -6.34 -12.05 24.08
C SER A 102 -7.19 -13.33 24.09
N SER A 103 -7.63 -13.74 25.28
CA SER A 103 -8.53 -14.89 25.42
C SER A 103 -9.89 -14.58 24.80
N THR A 104 -10.54 -15.58 24.20
CA THR A 104 -11.84 -15.44 23.50
C THR A 104 -12.91 -14.77 24.36
N LEU A 105 -12.93 -15.06 25.67
CA LEU A 105 -13.84 -14.42 26.62
C LEU A 105 -13.54 -12.93 26.84
N SER A 106 -12.26 -12.55 26.87
CA SER A 106 -11.83 -11.15 27.01
C SER A 106 -12.15 -10.35 25.75
N ALA A 107 -11.92 -10.93 24.57
CA ALA A 107 -12.30 -10.32 23.30
C ALA A 107 -13.82 -10.08 23.22
N LEU A 108 -14.64 -11.06 23.62
CA LEU A 108 -16.10 -10.93 23.65
C LEU A 108 -16.55 -9.81 24.61
N LYS A 109 -15.96 -9.74 25.81
CA LYS A 109 -16.25 -8.68 26.79
C LYS A 109 -15.89 -7.29 26.25
N ASN A 110 -14.77 -7.16 25.53
CA ASN A 110 -14.34 -5.88 24.96
C ASN A 110 -15.20 -5.43 23.77
N VAL A 111 -15.73 -6.37 22.98
CA VAL A 111 -16.68 -6.08 21.90
C VAL A 111 -18.03 -5.63 22.47
N VAL A 112 -18.55 -6.34 23.48
CA VAL A 112 -19.90 -6.12 24.02
C VAL A 112 -19.95 -4.96 25.04
N PHE A 113 -18.93 -4.83 25.88
CA PHE A 113 -18.91 -3.86 27.00
C PHE A 113 -17.85 -2.76 26.87
N GLY A 114 -17.02 -2.76 25.81
CA GLY A 114 -15.99 -1.74 25.61
C GLY A 114 -16.53 -0.31 25.47
N TRP A 115 -17.81 -0.16 25.09
CA TRP A 115 -18.52 1.13 25.04
C TRP A 115 -18.98 1.65 26.41
N TRP A 116 -18.99 0.80 27.45
CA TRP A 116 -19.62 1.13 28.74
C TRP A 116 -18.67 1.82 29.74
N LYS A 117 -17.37 1.91 29.43
CA LYS A 117 -16.42 2.76 30.17
C LYS A 117 -16.28 4.12 29.49
N ARG A 118 -17.25 5.01 29.74
CA ARG A 118 -17.00 6.45 29.78
C ARG A 118 -17.07 6.91 31.23
#